data_AF-A0AAW4FZ54-F1
#
_entry.id   AF-A0AAW4FZ54-F1
#
_cell.length_a   1.000
_cell.length_b   1.000
_cell.length_c   1.000
_cell.angle_alpha   90.00
_cell.angle_beta   90.00
_cell.angle_gamma   90.00
#
_symmetry.space_group_name_H-M   'P 1'
#
loop_
_entity.id
_entity.type
_entity.pdbx_description
1 polymer ?
#
loop_
_entity_poly.entity_id
_entity_poly.type
_entity_poly.pdbx_seq_one_letter_code
_entity_poly.pdbx_strand_id
1 'polypeptide(L)'
;MPPTNKGRQTEAAFLDAARRCFADKGYLNTKISDIAEAAGRSTGSFYNYYDNKDQLLEALLDQFSDEVVEGSLATRHSDPEAGVRAAVTAYWTTYKKYLPEIIGLFQMSMLDDEFRDRWHANRASGIKQVLAGLHSAERAGYDVGLPLEPLASALVNTLESSCWSWLAVRGGVVGSIPDDDTAIDILTTIWFRTVYRSAPRIHR
;
A
#
# COMPACT_ATOMS: atom_id res chain seq x y z
N MET A 1 22.15 -14.74 16.61
CA MET A 1 23.03 -13.55 16.59
C MET A 1 22.41 -12.54 15.63
N PRO A 2 22.35 -11.24 15.95
CA PRO A 2 21.90 -10.24 15.00
C PRO A 2 22.81 -10.21 13.75
N PRO A 3 22.27 -9.95 12.56
CA PRO A 3 23.05 -9.96 11.33
C PRO A 3 24.16 -8.90 11.37
N THR A 4 25.34 -9.27 10.85
CA THR A 4 26.47 -8.34 10.75
C THR A 4 26.10 -7.15 9.86
N ASN A 5 26.78 -6.00 10.02
CA ASN A 5 26.55 -4.83 9.17
C ASN A 5 26.70 -5.17 7.66
N LYS A 6 27.68 -6.01 7.31
CA LYS A 6 27.85 -6.53 5.94
C LYS A 6 26.68 -7.40 5.48
N GLY A 7 26.09 -8.18 6.39
CA GLY A 7 24.92 -9.00 6.10
C GLY A 7 23.71 -8.14 5.72
N ARG A 8 23.40 -7.12 6.54
CA ARG A 8 22.30 -6.18 6.27
C ARG A 8 22.47 -5.40 4.97
N GLN A 9 23.69 -4.97 4.64
CA GLN A 9 23.97 -4.32 3.36
C GLN A 9 23.75 -5.25 2.16
N THR A 10 24.06 -6.54 2.31
CA THR A 10 23.89 -7.53 1.24
C THR A 10 22.43 -7.87 1.03
N GLU A 11 21.67 -8.05 2.11
CA GLU A 11 20.22 -8.24 2.09
C GLU A 11 19.51 -7.04 1.43
N ALA A 12 19.86 -5.80 1.83
CA ALA A 12 19.34 -4.59 1.21
C ALA A 12 19.63 -4.53 -0.30
N ALA A 13 20.83 -4.94 -0.72
CA ALA A 13 21.17 -5.00 -2.14
C ALA A 13 20.30 -5.98 -2.93
N PHE A 14 19.92 -7.12 -2.34
CA PHE A 14 18.98 -8.06 -2.97
C PHE A 14 17.56 -7.48 -3.06
N LEU A 15 17.07 -6.84 -2.01
CA LEU A 15 15.75 -6.21 -1.99
C LEU A 15 15.64 -5.09 -3.04
N ASP A 16 16.65 -4.22 -3.12
CA ASP A 16 16.71 -3.15 -4.13
C ASP A 16 16.88 -3.67 -5.56
N ALA A 17 17.65 -4.74 -5.74
CA ALA A 17 17.75 -5.41 -7.03
C ALA A 17 16.43 -6.04 -7.46
N ALA A 18 15.75 -6.75 -6.55
CA ALA A 18 14.48 -7.39 -6.83
C ALA A 18 13.41 -6.38 -7.22
N ARG A 19 13.28 -5.26 -6.49
CA ARG A 19 12.35 -4.17 -6.84
C ARG A 19 12.57 -3.65 -8.26
N ARG A 20 13.82 -3.44 -8.66
CA ARG A 20 14.17 -3.01 -10.02
C ARG A 20 13.83 -4.08 -11.06
N CYS A 21 14.15 -5.35 -10.80
CA CYS A 21 13.83 -6.45 -11.70
C CYS A 21 12.32 -6.65 -11.85
N PHE A 22 11.55 -6.56 -10.76
CA PHE A 22 10.09 -6.65 -10.79
C PHE A 22 9.47 -5.50 -11.57
N ALA A 23 10.00 -4.29 -11.43
CA ALA A 23 9.54 -3.13 -12.20
C ALA A 23 9.79 -3.28 -13.72
N ASP A 24 10.91 -3.89 -14.10
CA ASP A 24 11.32 -4.03 -15.51
C ASP A 24 10.69 -5.24 -16.20
N LYS A 25 10.74 -6.42 -15.57
CA LYS A 25 10.34 -7.71 -16.17
C LYS A 25 8.99 -8.22 -15.65
N GLY A 26 8.47 -7.65 -14.57
CA GLY A 26 7.36 -8.20 -13.79
C GLY A 26 7.81 -9.30 -12.83
N TYR A 27 7.03 -9.52 -11.77
CA TYR A 27 7.32 -10.50 -10.72
C TYR A 27 7.50 -11.91 -11.30
N LEU A 28 6.51 -12.41 -12.04
CA LEU A 28 6.49 -13.79 -12.53
C LEU A 28 7.66 -14.12 -13.47
N ASN A 29 8.10 -13.18 -14.32
CA ASN A 29 9.18 -13.41 -15.28
C ASN A 29 10.59 -13.22 -14.69
N THR A 30 10.70 -12.62 -13.51
CA THR A 30 12.00 -12.39 -12.85
C THR A 30 12.55 -13.69 -12.26
N LYS A 31 13.82 -14.00 -12.54
CA LYS A 31 14.54 -15.15 -11.97
C LYS A 31 15.46 -14.71 -10.84
N ILE A 32 15.78 -15.63 -9.92
CA ILE A 32 16.75 -15.39 -8.84
C ILE A 32 18.13 -14.98 -9.40
N SER A 33 18.52 -15.51 -10.56
CA SER A 33 19.75 -15.12 -11.25
C SER A 33 19.76 -13.65 -11.68
N ASP A 34 18.62 -13.13 -12.17
CA ASP A 34 18.50 -11.72 -12.55
C ASP A 34 18.70 -10.81 -11.32
N ILE A 35 18.07 -11.18 -10.20
CA ILE A 35 18.15 -10.43 -8.94
C ILE A 35 19.58 -10.45 -8.41
N ALA A 36 20.23 -11.62 -8.40
CA ALA A 36 21.60 -11.74 -7.91
C ALA A 36 22.59 -10.94 -8.76
N GLU A 37 22.46 -11.01 -10.09
CA GLU A 37 23.26 -10.21 -11.02
C GLU A 37 23.07 -8.71 -10.78
N ALA A 38 21.82 -8.24 -10.69
CA ALA A 38 21.51 -6.83 -10.44
C ALA A 38 21.95 -6.33 -9.05
N ALA A 39 22.09 -7.24 -8.07
CA ALA A 39 22.65 -6.96 -6.75
C ALA A 39 24.19 -6.97 -6.73
N GLY A 40 24.84 -7.39 -7.82
CA GLY A 40 26.29 -7.60 -7.87
C GLY A 40 26.76 -8.75 -6.96
N ARG A 41 25.92 -9.78 -6.80
CA ARG A 41 26.15 -10.94 -5.91
C ARG A 41 25.94 -12.25 -6.67
N SER A 42 26.39 -13.36 -6.07
CA SER A 42 26.14 -14.69 -6.62
C SER A 42 24.74 -15.20 -6.23
N THR A 43 24.18 -16.11 -7.02
CA THR A 43 22.96 -16.84 -6.66
C THR A 43 23.14 -17.64 -5.37
N GLY A 44 24.33 -18.23 -5.14
CA GLY A 44 24.64 -18.87 -3.85
C GLY A 44 24.57 -17.90 -2.68
N SER A 45 24.93 -16.62 -2.87
CA SER A 45 24.78 -15.60 -1.83
C SER A 45 23.32 -15.24 -1.56
N PHE A 46 22.43 -15.37 -2.54
CA PHE A 46 20.99 -15.13 -2.36
C PHE A 46 20.40 -16.16 -1.40
N TYR A 47 20.73 -17.44 -1.60
CA TYR A 47 20.23 -18.55 -0.77
C TYR A 47 20.75 -18.53 0.67
N ASN A 48 21.67 -17.62 1.03
CA ASN A 48 22.02 -17.37 2.44
C ASN A 48 20.99 -16.50 3.16
N TYR A 49 20.09 -15.83 2.44
CA TYR A 49 19.09 -14.91 2.99
C TYR A 49 17.67 -15.37 2.68
N TYR A 50 17.43 -15.90 1.48
CA TYR A 50 16.11 -16.31 1.02
C TYR A 50 16.14 -17.68 0.35
N ASP A 51 15.21 -18.55 0.72
CA ASP A 51 15.06 -19.89 0.15
C ASP A 51 14.54 -19.85 -1.29
N ASN A 52 13.74 -18.83 -1.62
CA ASN A 52 13.14 -18.64 -2.93
C ASN A 52 12.77 -17.16 -3.18
N LYS A 53 12.19 -16.89 -4.35
CA LYS A 53 11.74 -15.54 -4.75
C LYS A 53 10.50 -15.07 -3.96
N ASP A 54 9.65 -16.00 -3.54
CA ASP A 54 8.41 -15.72 -2.81
C ASP A 54 8.72 -15.17 -1.41
N GLN A 55 9.68 -15.78 -0.69
CA GLN A 55 10.14 -15.28 0.61
C GLN A 55 10.77 -13.88 0.52
N LEU A 56 11.47 -13.58 -0.58
CA LEU A 56 11.96 -12.23 -0.83
C LEU A 56 10.81 -11.25 -1.07
N LEU A 57 9.78 -11.66 -1.82
CA LEU A 57 8.59 -10.84 -2.04
C LEU A 57 7.88 -10.54 -0.72
N GLU A 58 7.72 -11.53 0.16
CA GLU A 58 7.17 -11.34 1.50
C GLU A 58 7.95 -10.30 2.31
N ALA A 59 9.29 -10.37 2.31
CA ALA A 59 10.12 -9.39 3.00
C ALA A 59 9.94 -7.97 2.46
N LEU A 60 9.74 -7.80 1.14
CA LEU A 60 9.40 -6.49 0.56
C LEU A 60 7.97 -6.04 0.93
N LEU A 61 7.01 -6.97 1.01
CA LEU A 61 5.64 -6.68 1.41
C LEU A 61 5.53 -6.33 2.91
N ASP A 62 6.44 -6.82 3.74
CA ASP A 62 6.58 -6.36 5.13
C ASP A 62 7.03 -4.90 5.18
N GLN A 63 8.02 -4.51 4.37
CA GLN A 63 8.43 -3.09 4.26
C GLN A 63 7.27 -2.18 3.82
N PHE A 64 6.47 -2.64 2.86
CA PHE A 64 5.27 -1.92 2.44
C PHE A 64 4.27 -1.75 3.59
N SER A 65 3.93 -2.84 4.30
CA SER A 65 2.99 -2.80 5.42
C SER A 65 3.46 -1.88 6.54
N ASP A 66 4.74 -1.92 6.89
CA ASP A 66 5.34 -1.05 7.89
C ASP A 66 5.24 0.43 7.48
N GLU A 67 5.59 0.76 6.24
CA GLU A 67 5.56 2.14 5.76
C GLU A 67 4.14 2.71 5.61
N VAL A 68 3.15 1.86 5.28
CA VAL A 68 1.73 2.26 5.30
C VAL A 68 1.28 2.57 6.73
N VAL A 69 1.65 1.74 7.71
CA VAL A 69 1.31 1.96 9.13
C VAL A 69 1.98 3.23 9.65
N GLU A 70 3.27 3.42 9.39
CA GLU A 70 4.01 4.62 9.79
C GLU A 70 3.43 5.89 9.17
N GLY A 71 3.14 5.87 7.86
CA GLY A 71 2.50 6.98 7.15
C GLY A 71 1.13 7.32 7.72
N SER A 72 0.31 6.31 8.04
CA SER A 72 -1.00 6.50 8.67
C SER A 72 -0.90 7.17 10.05
N LEU A 73 0.10 6.81 10.86
CA LEU A 73 0.33 7.44 12.17
C LEU A 73 0.81 8.90 12.05
N ALA A 74 1.63 9.19 11.04
CA ALA A 74 2.22 10.52 10.82
C ALA A 74 1.24 11.57 10.27
N THR A 75 0.08 11.15 9.76
CA THR A 75 -0.89 12.02 9.07
C THR A 75 -1.98 12.61 9.97
N ARG A 76 -1.82 12.47 11.30
CA ARG A 76 -2.75 13.08 12.27
C ARG A 76 -2.74 14.60 12.15
N HIS A 77 -3.90 15.18 11.87
CA HIS A 77 -4.07 16.61 11.67
C HIS A 77 -5.31 17.13 12.41
N SER A 78 -5.29 18.40 12.83
CA SER A 78 -6.43 19.04 13.53
C SER A 78 -7.54 19.49 12.58
N ASP A 79 -7.18 19.95 11.39
CA ASP A 79 -8.12 20.14 10.28
C ASP A 79 -8.41 18.78 9.61
N PRO A 80 -9.67 18.33 9.57
CA PRO A 80 -10.03 17.05 8.99
C PRO A 80 -9.76 16.93 7.50
N GLU A 81 -9.91 18.01 6.71
CA GLU A 81 -9.66 17.94 5.26
C GLU A 81 -8.18 17.71 4.97
N ALA A 82 -7.31 18.48 5.63
CA ALA A 82 -5.87 18.27 5.56
C ALA A 82 -5.45 16.88 6.09
N GLY A 83 -6.10 16.36 7.13
CA GLY A 83 -5.84 15.01 7.63
C GLY A 83 -6.20 13.91 6.62
N VAL A 84 -7.37 14.01 5.99
CA VAL A 84 -7.79 13.12 4.90
C VAL A 84 -6.80 13.19 3.74
N ARG A 85 -6.44 14.41 3.30
CA ARG A 85 -5.48 14.61 2.22
C ARG A 85 -4.14 13.96 2.53
N ALA A 86 -3.62 14.18 3.73
CA ALA A 86 -2.34 13.63 4.17
C ALA A 86 -2.37 12.09 4.18
N ALA A 87 -3.45 11.47 4.68
CA ALA A 87 -3.60 10.02 4.67
C ALA A 87 -3.69 9.43 3.25
N VAL A 88 -4.46 10.07 2.36
CA VAL A 88 -4.56 9.68 0.94
C VAL A 88 -3.22 9.83 0.23
N THR A 89 -2.51 10.94 0.44
CA THR A 89 -1.18 11.17 -0.13
C THR A 89 -0.19 10.12 0.36
N ALA A 90 -0.14 9.85 1.66
CA ALA A 90 0.76 8.83 2.22
C ALA A 90 0.52 7.46 1.58
N TYR A 91 -0.74 7.03 1.51
CA TYR A 91 -1.07 5.76 0.87
C TYR A 91 -0.73 5.75 -0.62
N TRP A 92 -1.08 6.79 -1.37
CA TRP A 92 -0.80 6.91 -2.81
C TRP A 92 0.70 6.82 -3.11
N THR A 93 1.51 7.59 -2.37
CA THR A 93 2.97 7.60 -2.51
C THR A 93 3.58 6.24 -2.17
N THR A 94 3.16 5.63 -1.06
CA THR A 94 3.65 4.30 -0.66
C THR A 94 3.23 3.23 -1.67
N TYR A 95 1.97 3.22 -2.11
CA TYR A 95 1.50 2.28 -3.14
C TYR A 95 2.30 2.41 -4.44
N LYS A 96 2.56 3.65 -4.89
CA LYS A 96 3.35 3.91 -6.10
C LYS A 96 4.81 3.46 -5.95
N LYS A 97 5.40 3.62 -4.76
CA LYS A 97 6.77 3.18 -4.43
C LYS A 97 6.92 1.65 -4.49
N TYR A 98 5.92 0.91 -4.02
CA TYR A 98 5.91 -0.56 -3.97
C TYR A 98 5.03 -1.21 -5.06
N LEU A 99 4.75 -0.48 -6.14
CA LEU A 99 3.85 -0.94 -7.19
C LEU A 99 4.23 -2.31 -7.78
N PRO A 100 5.52 -2.61 -8.08
CA PRO A 100 5.92 -3.92 -8.57
C PRO A 100 5.62 -5.07 -7.59
N GLU A 101 5.82 -4.84 -6.29
CA GLU A 101 5.57 -5.81 -5.23
C GLU A 101 4.08 -6.06 -5.05
N ILE A 102 3.25 -5.00 -5.11
CA ILE A 102 1.80 -5.12 -5.03
C ILE A 102 1.23 -5.88 -6.23
N ILE A 103 1.77 -5.65 -7.44
CA ILE A 103 1.41 -6.43 -8.62
C ILE A 103 1.79 -7.91 -8.43
N GLY A 104 2.98 -8.19 -7.89
CA GLY A 104 3.43 -9.54 -7.57
C GLY A 104 2.49 -10.23 -6.58
N LEU A 105 2.15 -9.57 -5.46
CA LEU A 105 1.21 -10.08 -4.47
C LEU A 105 -0.16 -10.37 -5.09
N PHE A 106 -0.71 -9.46 -5.90
CA PHE A 106 -2.00 -9.67 -6.55
C PHE A 106 -1.98 -10.88 -7.48
N GLN A 107 -0.94 -11.00 -8.32
CA GLN A 107 -0.78 -12.16 -9.21
C GLN A 107 -0.68 -13.48 -8.43
N MET A 108 0.10 -13.51 -7.35
CA MET A 108 0.27 -14.71 -6.53
C MET A 108 -0.98 -15.05 -5.71
N SER A 109 -1.74 -14.06 -5.23
CA SER A 109 -2.98 -14.29 -4.48
C SER A 109 -4.06 -15.07 -5.26
N MET A 110 -3.98 -15.05 -6.60
CA MET A 110 -4.86 -15.82 -7.48
C MET A 110 -4.45 -17.30 -7.61
N LEU A 111 -3.20 -17.63 -7.26
CA LEU A 111 -2.58 -18.93 -7.54
C LEU A 111 -2.21 -19.69 -6.26
N ASP A 112 -1.99 -18.96 -5.17
CA ASP A 112 -1.47 -19.48 -3.90
C ASP A 112 -2.30 -18.97 -2.72
N ASP A 113 -2.58 -19.86 -1.77
CA ASP A 113 -3.46 -19.57 -0.62
C ASP A 113 -2.76 -18.70 0.45
N GLU A 114 -1.45 -18.87 0.65
CA GLU A 114 -0.68 -18.07 1.62
C GLU A 114 -0.59 -16.60 1.16
N PHE A 115 -0.31 -16.38 -0.12
CA PHE A 115 -0.36 -15.04 -0.71
C PHE A 115 -1.77 -14.44 -0.71
N ARG A 116 -2.82 -15.26 -0.84
CA ARG A 116 -4.21 -14.81 -0.74
C ARG A 116 -4.53 -14.35 0.68
N ASP A 117 -4.13 -15.11 1.68
CA ASP A 117 -4.29 -14.75 3.08
C ASP A 117 -3.49 -13.49 3.42
N ARG A 118 -2.27 -13.35 2.89
CA ARG A 118 -1.47 -12.14 3.03
C ARG A 118 -2.15 -10.92 2.42
N TRP A 119 -2.70 -11.04 1.21
CA TRP A 119 -3.49 -9.98 0.58
C TRP A 119 -4.69 -9.57 1.44
N HIS A 120 -5.45 -10.55 1.95
CA HIS A 120 -6.58 -10.29 2.83
C HIS A 120 -6.17 -9.61 4.15
N ALA A 121 -5.06 -10.03 4.75
CA ALA A 121 -4.53 -9.44 5.98
C ALA A 121 -4.13 -7.96 5.79
N ASN A 122 -3.43 -7.65 4.70
CA ASN A 122 -3.05 -6.28 4.35
C ASN A 122 -4.29 -5.38 4.20
N ARG A 123 -5.31 -5.85 3.46
CA ARG A 123 -6.57 -5.12 3.28
C ARG A 123 -7.32 -4.94 4.60
N ALA A 124 -7.41 -5.99 5.43
CA ALA A 124 -8.07 -5.93 6.73
C ALA A 124 -7.41 -4.90 7.66
N SER A 125 -6.08 -4.77 7.61
CA SER A 125 -5.34 -3.74 8.35
C SER A 125 -5.74 -2.33 7.91
N GLY A 126 -5.76 -2.06 6.61
CA GLY A 126 -6.19 -0.77 6.06
C GLY A 126 -7.63 -0.41 6.45
N ILE A 127 -8.55 -1.38 6.34
CA ILE A 127 -9.96 -1.18 6.73
C ILE A 127 -10.09 -0.82 8.21
N LYS A 128 -9.35 -1.50 9.09
CA LYS A 128 -9.35 -1.19 10.54
C LYS A 128 -8.85 0.24 10.82
N GLN A 129 -7.83 0.71 10.11
CA GLN A 129 -7.32 2.07 10.27
C GLN A 129 -8.36 3.11 9.83
N VAL A 130 -8.99 2.92 8.66
CA VAL A 130 -10.05 3.81 8.17
C VAL A 130 -11.24 3.81 9.12
N LEU A 131 -11.67 2.64 9.61
CA LEU A 131 -12.75 2.52 10.58
C LEU A 131 -12.45 3.27 11.89
N ALA A 132 -11.22 3.20 12.39
CA ALA A 132 -10.79 3.96 13.55
C ALA A 132 -10.88 5.49 13.30
N GLY A 133 -10.54 5.94 12.09
CA GLY A 133 -10.71 7.32 11.64
C GLY A 133 -12.18 7.75 11.60
N LEU A 134 -13.07 6.91 11.06
CA LEU A 134 -14.51 7.17 11.03
C LEU A 134 -15.10 7.30 12.44
N HIS A 135 -14.76 6.40 13.35
CA HIS A 135 -15.16 6.52 14.76
C HIS A 135 -14.60 7.78 15.42
N SER A 136 -13.42 8.24 15.01
CA SER A 136 -12.87 9.50 15.50
C SER A 136 -13.66 10.71 15.02
N ALA A 137 -14.14 10.68 13.77
CA ALA A 137 -15.02 11.72 13.24
C ALA A 137 -16.36 11.78 14.01
N GLU A 138 -16.99 10.63 14.28
CA GLU A 138 -18.23 10.60 15.10
C GLU A 138 -18.01 11.15 16.51
N ARG A 139 -16.90 10.79 17.17
CA ARG A 139 -16.55 11.36 18.49
C ARG A 139 -16.30 12.86 18.45
N ALA A 140 -15.84 13.40 17.32
CA ALA A 140 -15.70 14.84 17.11
C ALA A 140 -17.03 15.54 16.76
N GLY A 141 -18.15 14.81 16.74
CA GLY A 141 -19.50 15.33 16.54
C GLY A 141 -19.99 15.34 15.10
N TYR A 142 -19.20 14.82 14.16
CA TYR A 142 -19.61 14.68 12.75
C TYR A 142 -20.62 13.54 12.61
N ASP A 143 -21.71 13.81 11.89
CA ASP A 143 -22.73 12.81 11.57
C ASP A 143 -22.42 12.20 10.20
N VAL A 144 -21.77 11.03 10.22
CA VAL A 144 -21.37 10.27 9.01
C VAL A 144 -22.60 9.71 8.28
N GLY A 145 -23.67 9.39 9.01
CA GLY A 145 -24.96 8.97 8.44
C GLY A 145 -24.97 7.62 7.70
N LEU A 146 -23.93 6.78 7.85
CA LEU A 146 -23.79 5.47 7.20
C LEU A 146 -23.22 4.42 8.17
N PRO A 147 -23.49 3.12 7.98
CA PRO A 147 -22.83 2.05 8.73
C PRO A 147 -21.31 2.10 8.51
N LEU A 148 -20.54 2.22 9.60
CA LEU A 148 -19.11 2.54 9.50
C LEU A 148 -18.25 1.41 8.95
N GLU A 149 -18.52 0.14 9.27
CA GLU A 149 -17.69 -0.98 8.78
C GLU A 149 -17.81 -1.17 7.26
N PRO A 150 -19.02 -1.24 6.66
CA PRO A 150 -19.15 -1.29 5.21
C PRO A 150 -18.62 -0.03 4.53
N LEU A 151 -18.80 1.14 5.15
CA LEU A 151 -18.24 2.40 4.64
C LEU A 151 -16.72 2.33 4.61
N ALA A 152 -16.05 1.94 5.69
CA ALA A 152 -14.59 1.80 5.73
C ALA A 152 -14.08 0.86 4.63
N SER A 153 -14.75 -0.28 4.44
CA SER A 153 -14.41 -1.21 3.36
C SER A 153 -14.58 -0.59 1.97
N ALA A 154 -15.68 0.13 1.72
CA ALA A 154 -15.93 0.78 0.44
C ALA A 154 -14.89 1.88 0.16
N LEU A 155 -14.56 2.67 1.18
CA LEU A 155 -13.57 3.72 1.16
C LEU A 155 -12.16 3.21 0.82
N VAL A 156 -11.74 2.10 1.44
CA VAL A 156 -10.48 1.41 1.09
C VAL A 156 -10.53 0.88 -0.33
N ASN A 157 -11.65 0.25 -0.74
CA ASN A 157 -11.80 -0.28 -2.09
C ASN A 157 -11.69 0.80 -3.17
N THR A 158 -12.27 1.99 -2.94
CA THR A 158 -12.13 3.13 -3.87
C THR A 158 -10.66 3.51 -4.04
N LEU A 159 -9.91 3.62 -2.94
CA LEU A 159 -8.49 3.97 -2.97
C LEU A 159 -7.66 2.90 -3.68
N GLU A 160 -7.80 1.62 -3.29
CA GLU A 160 -7.09 0.49 -3.88
C GLU A 160 -7.38 0.32 -5.37
N SER A 161 -8.67 0.37 -5.76
CA SER A 161 -9.08 0.18 -7.16
C SER A 161 -8.60 1.32 -8.05
N SER A 162 -8.58 2.55 -7.53
CA SER A 162 -8.03 3.72 -8.23
C SER A 162 -6.51 3.58 -8.42
N CYS A 163 -5.77 3.22 -7.36
CA CYS A 163 -4.33 2.96 -7.47
C CYS A 163 -4.03 1.85 -8.49
N TRP A 164 -4.75 0.74 -8.44
CA TRP A 164 -4.58 -0.37 -9.40
C TRP A 164 -4.87 0.06 -10.84
N SER A 165 -6.00 0.72 -11.08
CA SER A 165 -6.44 1.08 -12.43
C SER A 165 -5.55 2.15 -13.06
N TRP A 166 -5.16 3.17 -12.28
CA TRP A 166 -4.38 4.30 -12.78
C TRP A 166 -2.87 4.02 -12.82
N LEU A 167 -2.33 3.24 -11.88
CA LEU A 167 -0.89 2.98 -11.80
C LEU A 167 -0.46 1.65 -12.43
N ALA A 168 -1.19 0.56 -12.16
CA ALA A 168 -0.79 -0.80 -12.55
C ALA A 168 -1.25 -1.18 -13.96
N VAL A 169 -2.56 -1.08 -14.23
CA VAL A 169 -3.13 -1.50 -15.52
C VAL A 169 -2.86 -0.47 -16.61
N ARG A 170 -2.85 0.82 -16.25
CA ARG A 170 -2.73 1.96 -17.18
C ARG A 170 -3.66 1.84 -18.40
N GLY A 171 -4.84 1.24 -18.20
CA GLY A 171 -5.78 0.85 -19.25
C GLY A 171 -7.18 0.65 -18.68
N GLY A 172 -8.19 0.59 -19.55
CA GLY A 172 -9.59 0.47 -19.12
C GLY A 172 -10.20 1.76 -18.53
N VAL A 173 -9.50 2.89 -18.63
CA VAL A 173 -10.02 4.21 -18.26
C VAL A 173 -10.58 4.94 -19.47
N VAL A 174 -11.69 5.65 -19.27
CA VAL A 174 -12.20 6.61 -20.26
C VAL A 174 -11.42 7.92 -20.11
N GLY A 175 -10.77 8.37 -21.18
CA GLY A 175 -9.95 9.58 -21.17
C GLY A 175 -8.51 9.33 -20.70
N SER A 176 -7.87 10.38 -20.18
CA SER A 176 -6.48 10.32 -19.69
C SER A 176 -6.40 9.86 -18.23
N ILE A 177 -5.38 9.09 -17.90
CA ILE A 177 -5.01 8.79 -16.51
C ILE A 177 -4.66 10.12 -15.81
N PRO A 178 -5.21 10.40 -14.61
CA PRO A 178 -4.87 11.62 -13.87
C PRO A 178 -3.39 11.64 -13.45
N ASP A 179 -2.82 12.83 -13.30
CA ASP A 179 -1.56 12.99 -12.60
C ASP A 179 -1.72 12.76 -11.08
N ASP A 180 -0.60 12.70 -10.35
CA ASP A 180 -0.60 12.37 -8.93
C ASP A 180 -1.44 13.35 -8.10
N ASP A 181 -1.31 14.66 -8.35
CA ASP A 181 -2.03 15.70 -7.62
C ASP A 181 -3.54 15.60 -7.88
N THR A 182 -3.94 15.42 -9.13
CA THR A 182 -5.35 15.26 -9.52
C THR A 182 -5.94 13.98 -8.90
N ALA A 183 -5.19 12.87 -8.90
CA ALA A 183 -5.63 11.62 -8.28
C ALA A 183 -5.85 11.78 -6.77
N ILE A 184 -4.90 12.41 -6.08
CA ILE A 184 -4.98 12.70 -4.64
C ILE A 184 -6.16 13.63 -4.35
N ASP A 185 -6.36 14.69 -5.12
CA ASP A 185 -7.46 15.65 -4.93
C ASP A 185 -8.83 14.98 -5.11
N ILE A 186 -9.00 14.13 -6.13
CA ILE A 186 -10.24 13.39 -6.37
C ILE A 186 -10.55 12.47 -5.18
N LEU A 187 -9.59 11.65 -4.77
CA LEU A 187 -9.76 10.67 -3.70
C LEU A 187 -10.01 11.35 -2.34
N THR A 188 -9.27 12.42 -2.06
CA THR A 188 -9.47 13.26 -0.87
C THR A 188 -10.87 13.85 -0.86
N THR A 189 -11.31 14.42 -1.98
CA THR A 189 -12.64 15.05 -2.09
C THR A 189 -13.76 14.04 -1.87
N ILE A 190 -13.65 12.83 -2.44
CA ILE A 190 -14.62 11.75 -2.24
C ILE A 190 -14.69 11.37 -0.76
N TRP A 191 -13.54 11.12 -0.13
CA TRP A 191 -13.48 10.81 1.31
C TRP A 191 -14.06 11.90 2.18
N PHE A 192 -13.57 13.13 2.00
CA PHE A 192 -13.94 14.24 2.85
C PHE A 192 -15.44 14.52 2.79
N ARG A 193 -16.01 14.56 1.57
CA ARG A 193 -17.45 14.80 1.39
C ARG A 193 -18.33 13.66 1.88
N THR A 194 -17.84 12.43 1.89
CA THR A 194 -18.60 11.29 2.44
C THR A 194 -18.61 11.30 3.97
N VAL A 195 -17.50 11.68 4.62
CA VAL A 195 -17.36 11.58 6.08
C VAL A 195 -17.75 12.86 6.81
N TYR A 196 -17.46 14.04 6.25
CA TYR A 196 -17.57 15.33 6.94
C TYR A 196 -18.69 16.24 6.38
N ARG A 197 -19.70 15.66 5.71
CA ARG A 197 -20.79 16.41 5.06
C ARG A 197 -21.62 17.25 6.03
N SER A 198 -21.79 16.77 7.25
CA SER A 198 -22.64 17.38 8.27
C SER A 198 -21.77 18.13 9.26
N ALA A 199 -22.05 19.42 9.51
CA ALA A 199 -21.36 20.19 10.54
C ALA A 199 -21.53 19.51 11.92
N PRO A 200 -20.52 19.59 12.82
CA PRO A 200 -20.59 18.89 14.09
C PRO A 200 -21.80 19.36 14.90
N ARG A 201 -22.60 18.42 15.41
CA ARG A 201 -23.76 18.77 16.26
C ARG A 201 -23.23 19.33 17.59
N ILE A 202 -23.17 20.64 17.71
CA ILE A 202 -22.83 21.31 18.98
C ILE A 202 -23.94 20.96 19.98
N HIS A 203 -23.64 20.12 20.96
CA HIS A 203 -24.53 19.94 22.11
C HIS A 203 -24.54 21.25 22.91
N ARG A 204 -25.70 21.91 22.92
CA ARG A 204 -26.04 22.96 23.89
C ARG A 204 -26.49 22.33 25.20
#